data_AF-A0A4Q2YP38-F1
#
_entry.id   AF-A0A4Q2YP38-F1
#
_cell.length_a   1.000
_cell.length_b   1.000
_cell.length_c   1.000
_cell.angle_alpha   90.00
_cell.angle_beta   90.00
_cell.angle_gamma   90.00
#
_symmetry.space_group_name_H-M   'P 1'
#
loop_
_entity.id
_entity.type
_entity.pdbx_description
1 polymer ?
#
loop_
_entity_poly.entity_id
_entity_poly.type
_entity_poly.pdbx_seq_one_letter_code
_entity_poly.pdbx_strand_id
1 'polypeptide(L)'
;IGGFVVGIHGAHEFADELDRQIDPYGSIMVKAIADRFAEAFAEFLHHKARVEWGYETEDELTHDQLIHENYQGIRPAPGYPAQPDHTEKPLLFDLLQASGATGVTLTESCAMHPGAAVCGLYFSHPDSHYFAISELQKDQIEDYARRKGISLQEAEKWLGPWLGYA
;
A
#
# COMPACT_ATOMS: atom_id res chain seq x y z
N ILE A 1 -7.82 7.61 -12.32
CA ILE A 1 -7.16 6.67 -11.38
C ILE A 1 -5.67 6.97 -11.41
N GLY A 2 -4.99 6.86 -10.28
CA GLY A 2 -3.55 7.02 -10.15
C GLY A 2 -2.96 5.89 -9.32
N GLY A 3 -1.64 5.88 -9.18
CA GLY A 3 -0.95 4.92 -8.34
C GLY A 3 0.35 5.50 -7.80
N PHE A 4 0.83 4.94 -6.70
CA PHE A 4 2.07 5.37 -6.06
C PHE A 4 2.82 4.21 -5.42
N VAL A 5 4.14 4.40 -5.29
CA VAL A 5 5.04 3.59 -4.46
C VAL A 5 6.01 4.56 -3.79
N VAL A 6 6.13 4.48 -2.47
CA VAL A 6 7.10 5.23 -1.66
C VAL A 6 7.87 4.27 -0.77
N GLY A 7 9.14 4.59 -0.46
CA GLY A 7 9.98 3.79 0.41
C GLY A 7 11.05 4.60 1.12
N ILE A 8 11.36 4.22 2.36
CA ILE A 8 12.40 4.82 3.19
C ILE A 8 13.59 3.86 3.27
N HIS A 9 14.72 4.28 2.70
CA HIS A 9 15.94 3.47 2.57
C HIS A 9 16.90 3.70 3.74
N GLY A 10 17.76 2.71 4.02
CA GLY A 10 18.85 2.82 5.00
C GLY A 10 18.47 2.51 6.45
N ALA A 11 17.16 2.43 6.77
CA ALA A 11 16.71 2.18 8.14
C ALA A 11 17.01 0.75 8.60
N HIS A 12 16.96 -0.23 7.70
CA HIS A 12 17.24 -1.62 8.03
C HIS A 12 18.73 -1.82 8.31
N GLU A 13 19.58 -1.29 7.44
CA GLU A 13 21.03 -1.34 7.56
C GLU A 13 21.52 -0.62 8.82
N PHE A 14 20.89 0.51 9.17
CA PHE A 14 21.22 1.22 10.40
C PHE A 14 20.73 0.46 11.64
N ALA A 15 19.56 -0.17 11.58
CA ALA A 15 19.07 -1.02 12.65
C ALA A 15 19.99 -2.22 12.92
N ASP A 16 20.49 -2.87 11.85
CA ASP A 16 21.45 -3.98 11.96
C ASP A 16 22.76 -3.55 12.63
N GLU A 17 23.22 -2.32 12.36
CA GLU A 17 24.39 -1.76 13.03
C GLU A 17 24.15 -1.52 14.52
N LEU A 18 22.97 -1.01 14.90
CA LEU A 18 22.57 -0.85 16.30
C LEU A 18 22.44 -2.20 17.02
N ASP A 19 21.89 -3.21 16.34
CA ASP A 19 21.80 -4.57 16.89
C ASP A 19 23.19 -5.19 17.13
N ARG A 20 24.17 -4.95 16.25
CA ARG A 20 25.57 -5.36 16.48
C ARG A 20 26.22 -4.65 17.67
N GLN A 21 25.79 -3.43 17.96
CA GLN A 21 26.22 -2.66 19.13
C GLN A 21 25.45 -3.02 20.40
N ILE A 22 24.54 -4.01 20.34
CA ILE A 22 23.68 -4.44 21.45
C ILE A 22 22.77 -3.28 21.91
N ASP A 23 22.27 -2.48 20.97
CA ASP A 23 21.24 -1.45 21.18
C ASP A 23 19.91 -1.83 20.51
N PRO A 24 19.14 -2.78 21.10
CA PRO A 24 17.85 -3.18 20.55
C PRO A 24 16.81 -2.06 20.60
N TYR A 25 16.94 -1.10 21.53
CA TYR A 25 16.03 0.04 21.61
C TYR A 25 16.22 0.96 20.40
N GLY A 26 17.48 1.31 20.09
CA GLY A 26 17.81 2.09 18.90
C GLY A 26 17.38 1.39 17.61
N SER A 27 17.63 0.09 17.47
CA SER A 27 17.21 -0.71 16.32
C SER A 27 15.69 -0.69 16.10
N ILE A 28 14.90 -0.84 17.17
CA ILE A 28 13.44 -0.73 17.10
C ILE A 28 13.02 0.71 16.76
N MET A 29 13.65 1.71 17.39
CA MET A 29 13.30 3.12 17.22
C MET A 29 13.51 3.58 15.78
N VAL A 30 14.65 3.25 15.14
CA VAL A 30 14.91 3.66 13.75
C VAL A 30 13.92 3.01 12.79
N LYS A 31 13.57 1.73 12.98
CA LYS A 31 12.55 1.03 12.18
C LYS A 31 11.19 1.70 12.34
N ALA A 32 10.78 2.01 13.58
CA ALA A 32 9.53 2.69 13.86
C ALA A 32 9.46 4.10 13.22
N ILE A 33 10.54 4.88 13.29
CA ILE A 33 10.62 6.20 12.65
C ILE A 33 10.52 6.07 11.13
N ALA A 34 11.22 5.09 10.53
CA ALA A 34 11.15 4.85 9.09
C ALA A 34 9.72 4.51 8.64
N ASP A 35 9.00 3.67 9.39
CA ASP A 35 7.58 3.38 9.12
C ASP A 35 6.71 4.64 9.20
N ARG A 36 6.95 5.53 10.17
CA ARG A 36 6.23 6.82 10.25
C ARG A 36 6.55 7.72 9.06
N PHE A 37 7.79 7.73 8.58
CA PHE A 37 8.15 8.48 7.38
C PHE A 37 7.53 7.89 6.11
N ALA A 38 7.40 6.57 5.99
CA ALA A 38 6.75 5.96 4.84
C ALA A 38 5.26 6.37 4.74
N GLU A 39 4.54 6.34 5.87
CA GLU A 39 3.15 6.79 5.93
C GLU A 39 3.00 8.30 5.67
N ALA A 40 3.88 9.11 6.27
CA ALA A 40 3.89 10.56 6.05
C ALA A 40 4.17 10.90 4.58
N PHE A 41 5.04 10.15 3.91
CA PHE A 41 5.33 10.33 2.49
C PHE A 41 4.13 9.91 1.62
N ALA A 42 3.45 8.82 1.96
CA ALA A 42 2.22 8.43 1.27
C ALA A 42 1.14 9.51 1.37
N GLU A 43 0.94 10.11 2.55
CA GLU A 43 -0.03 11.20 2.75
C GLU A 43 0.38 12.48 2.01
N PHE A 44 1.66 12.86 2.09
CA PHE A 44 2.18 14.00 1.36
C PHE A 44 1.98 13.87 -0.16
N LEU A 45 2.28 12.68 -0.71
CA LEU A 45 2.11 12.42 -2.14
C LEU A 45 0.63 12.38 -2.53
N HIS A 46 -0.23 11.85 -1.66
CA HIS A 46 -1.67 11.88 -1.87
C HIS A 46 -2.18 13.33 -1.93
N HIS A 47 -1.82 14.18 -0.97
CA HIS A 47 -2.16 15.61 -0.99
C HIS A 47 -1.70 16.28 -2.29
N LYS A 48 -0.45 16.06 -2.70
CA LYS A 48 0.05 16.55 -3.99
C LYS A 48 -0.79 16.08 -5.17
N ALA A 49 -1.16 14.79 -5.21
CA ALA A 49 -2.01 14.26 -6.26
C ALA A 49 -3.39 14.94 -6.28
N ARG A 50 -4.01 15.19 -5.13
CA ARG A 50 -5.32 15.88 -5.05
C ARG A 50 -5.25 17.32 -5.58
N VAL A 51 -4.17 18.04 -5.23
CA VAL A 51 -3.89 19.39 -5.72
C VAL A 51 -3.63 19.38 -7.23
N GLU A 52 -2.74 18.51 -7.71
CA GLU A 52 -2.38 18.42 -9.13
C GLU A 52 -3.56 17.94 -10.01
N TRP A 53 -4.46 17.13 -9.45
CA TRP A 53 -5.69 16.71 -10.11
C TRP A 53 -6.83 17.74 -10.03
N GLY A 54 -6.64 18.82 -9.26
CA GLY A 54 -7.49 20.00 -9.28
C GLY A 54 -8.80 19.88 -8.50
N TYR A 55 -8.90 18.95 -7.54
CA TYR A 55 -10.07 18.84 -6.65
C TYR A 55 -9.75 19.15 -5.18
N GLU A 56 -8.57 19.70 -4.92
CA GLU A 56 -8.15 20.33 -3.67
C GLU A 56 -7.21 21.51 -4.03
N THR A 57 -7.16 22.56 -3.21
CA THR A 57 -6.17 23.64 -3.36
C THR A 57 -5.02 23.55 -2.35
N GLU A 58 -3.84 24.08 -2.70
CA GLU A 58 -2.74 24.24 -1.75
C GLU A 58 -3.24 25.12 -0.58
N ASP A 59 -3.16 24.61 0.65
CA ASP A 59 -3.64 25.23 1.90
C ASP A 59 -5.16 25.17 2.19
N GLU A 60 -5.94 24.38 1.46
CA GLU A 60 -7.38 24.22 1.77
C GLU A 60 -7.64 23.55 3.12
N LEU A 61 -6.82 22.55 3.45
CA LEU A 61 -7.00 21.69 4.61
C LEU A 61 -5.94 21.98 5.69
N THR A 62 -6.42 22.03 6.92
CA THR A 62 -5.55 22.06 8.10
C THR A 62 -4.87 20.71 8.32
N HIS A 63 -3.78 20.70 9.08
CA HIS A 63 -3.09 19.47 9.46
C HIS A 63 -4.01 18.46 10.17
N ASP A 64 -4.87 18.93 11.07
CA ASP A 64 -5.85 18.07 11.75
C ASP A 64 -6.84 17.45 10.77
N GLN A 65 -7.27 18.19 9.74
CA GLN A 65 -8.16 17.65 8.71
C GLN A 65 -7.46 16.58 7.86
N LEU A 66 -6.17 16.75 7.55
CA LEU A 66 -5.38 15.72 6.86
C LEU A 66 -5.26 14.44 7.70
N ILE A 67 -4.98 14.56 9.00
CA ILE A 67 -4.89 13.40 9.93
C ILE A 67 -6.22 12.63 9.99
N HIS A 68 -7.35 13.35 10.01
CA HIS A 68 -8.67 12.73 10.06
C HIS A 68 -9.20 12.31 8.68
N GLU A 69 -8.35 12.36 7.65
CA GLU A 69 -8.69 12.00 6.27
C GLU A 69 -9.89 12.78 5.71
N ASN A 70 -10.08 14.03 6.16
CA ASN A 70 -11.20 14.90 5.75
C ASN A 70 -10.93 15.57 4.38
N TYR A 71 -10.57 14.77 3.38
CA TYR A 71 -10.38 15.17 1.99
C TYR A 71 -11.25 14.34 1.05
N GLN A 72 -11.43 14.81 -0.18
CA GLN A 72 -12.08 14.05 -1.24
C GLN A 72 -11.15 12.93 -1.75
N GLY A 73 -11.70 11.73 -1.94
CA GLY A 73 -10.98 10.60 -2.53
C GLY A 73 -10.29 9.69 -1.52
N ILE A 74 -9.78 8.55 -2.00
CA ILE A 74 -9.13 7.51 -1.18
C ILE A 74 -7.86 6.97 -1.86
N ARG A 75 -6.99 6.35 -1.05
CA ARG A 75 -5.73 5.75 -1.50
C ARG A 75 -5.57 4.24 -1.17
N PRO A 76 -6.49 3.37 -1.62
CA PRO A 76 -6.50 1.96 -1.21
C PRO A 76 -5.20 1.24 -1.62
N ALA A 77 -4.72 0.40 -0.72
CA ALA A 77 -3.49 -0.36 -0.86
C ALA A 77 -3.78 -1.86 -0.96
N PRO A 78 -3.16 -2.59 -1.91
CA PRO A 78 -3.28 -4.04 -1.99
C PRO A 78 -2.88 -4.75 -0.69
N GLY A 79 -3.75 -5.61 -0.18
CA GLY A 79 -3.65 -6.31 1.10
C GLY A 79 -4.56 -5.78 2.20
N TYR A 80 -5.12 -4.58 2.04
CA TYR A 80 -6.12 -4.04 2.96
C TYR A 80 -7.52 -4.58 2.66
N PRO A 81 -8.47 -4.51 3.61
CA PRO A 81 -9.81 -5.06 3.43
C PRO A 81 -10.57 -4.60 2.17
N ALA A 82 -10.34 -3.36 1.71
CA ALA A 82 -10.96 -2.85 0.49
C ALA A 82 -10.34 -3.40 -0.82
N GLN A 83 -9.12 -3.94 -0.73
CA GLN A 83 -8.38 -4.48 -1.87
C GLN A 83 -7.47 -5.63 -1.39
N PRO A 84 -8.03 -6.82 -1.09
CA PRO A 84 -7.33 -7.86 -0.34
C PRO A 84 -6.21 -8.59 -1.10
N ASP A 85 -6.25 -8.63 -2.43
CA ASP A 85 -5.27 -9.39 -3.22
C ASP A 85 -3.91 -8.66 -3.26
N HIS A 86 -2.91 -9.25 -2.60
CA HIS A 86 -1.54 -8.76 -2.61
C HIS A 86 -0.87 -8.82 -3.99
N THR A 87 -1.34 -9.70 -4.88
CA THR A 87 -0.76 -9.91 -6.22
C THR A 87 -1.16 -8.84 -7.23
N GLU A 88 -1.89 -7.80 -6.81
CA GLU A 88 -2.05 -6.57 -7.57
C GLU A 88 -0.80 -5.67 -7.49
N LYS A 89 0.08 -5.86 -6.50
CA LYS A 89 1.31 -5.06 -6.37
C LYS A 89 2.26 -5.19 -7.57
N PRO A 90 2.58 -6.38 -8.10
CA PRO A 90 3.42 -6.50 -9.29
C PRO A 90 2.91 -5.68 -10.48
N LEU A 91 1.60 -5.68 -10.74
CA LEU A 91 1.00 -4.89 -11.81
C LEU A 91 1.17 -3.38 -11.57
N LEU A 92 0.93 -2.92 -10.34
CA LEU A 92 1.16 -1.53 -9.95
C LEU A 92 2.64 -1.13 -10.10
N PHE A 93 3.55 -1.99 -9.67
CA PHE A 93 4.99 -1.77 -9.76
C PHE A 93 5.45 -1.68 -11.21
N ASP A 94 4.94 -2.55 -12.09
CA ASP A 94 5.23 -2.50 -13.52
C ASP A 94 4.67 -1.24 -14.17
N LEU A 95 3.40 -0.90 -13.89
CA LEU A 95 2.77 0.31 -14.43
C LEU A 95 3.58 1.59 -14.13
N LEU A 96 4.14 1.67 -12.91
CA LEU A 96 4.91 2.82 -12.44
C LEU A 96 6.41 2.71 -12.71
N GLN A 97 6.89 1.57 -13.22
CA GLN A 97 8.31 1.23 -13.25
C GLN A 97 8.97 1.45 -11.87
N ALA A 98 8.23 1.11 -10.81
CA ALA A 98 8.48 1.56 -9.44
C ALA A 98 9.84 1.11 -8.92
N SER A 99 10.25 -0.14 -9.19
CA SER A 99 11.54 -0.65 -8.72
C SER A 99 12.71 0.15 -9.26
N GLY A 100 12.66 0.54 -10.53
CA GLY A 100 13.71 1.36 -11.15
C GLY A 100 13.71 2.80 -10.64
N ALA A 101 12.52 3.38 -10.42
CA ALA A 101 12.37 4.77 -10.00
C ALA A 101 12.66 4.98 -8.50
N THR A 102 12.34 4.00 -7.66
CA THR A 102 12.33 4.15 -6.19
C THR A 102 13.33 3.25 -5.48
N GLY A 103 13.82 2.19 -6.12
CA GLY A 103 14.61 1.14 -5.47
C GLY A 103 13.79 0.20 -4.56
N VAL A 104 12.48 0.40 -4.40
CA VAL A 104 11.61 -0.52 -3.67
C VAL A 104 11.36 -1.76 -4.52
N THR A 105 11.46 -2.94 -3.93
CA THR A 105 11.28 -4.23 -4.62
C THR A 105 10.19 -5.07 -3.96
N LEU A 106 9.72 -6.10 -4.66
CA LEU A 106 8.74 -7.06 -4.14
C LEU A 106 9.41 -8.42 -3.92
N THR A 107 9.10 -9.05 -2.80
CA THR A 107 9.42 -10.46 -2.54
C THR A 107 8.46 -11.39 -3.30
N GLU A 108 8.74 -12.69 -3.30
CA GLU A 108 7.85 -13.72 -3.85
C GLU A 108 6.45 -13.72 -3.18
N SER A 109 6.36 -13.28 -1.93
CA SER A 109 5.11 -13.12 -1.19
C SER A 109 4.44 -11.76 -1.39
N CYS A 110 4.91 -10.95 -2.34
CA CYS A 110 4.46 -9.56 -2.58
C CYS A 110 4.61 -8.64 -1.35
N ALA A 111 5.56 -8.93 -0.46
CA ALA A 111 6.00 -7.97 0.56
C ALA A 111 6.96 -6.96 -0.09
N MET A 112 6.96 -5.72 0.39
CA MET A 112 7.85 -4.67 -0.12
C MET A 112 9.17 -4.66 0.66
N HIS A 113 10.27 -4.36 -0.05
CA HIS A 113 11.58 -4.10 0.54
C HIS A 113 12.15 -2.78 0.00
N PRO A 114 12.56 -1.83 0.86
CA PRO A 114 12.60 -1.88 2.33
C PRO A 114 11.20 -2.02 2.94
N GLY A 115 11.13 -2.53 4.19
CA GLY A 115 9.86 -2.76 4.88
C GLY A 115 9.07 -1.48 5.16
N ALA A 116 9.77 -0.37 5.39
CA ALA A 116 9.20 0.97 5.49
C ALA A 116 8.84 1.50 4.10
N ALA A 117 7.79 0.93 3.50
CA ALA A 117 7.30 1.27 2.17
C ALA A 117 5.77 1.19 2.11
N VAL A 118 5.18 2.02 1.25
CA VAL A 118 3.73 2.06 1.02
C VAL A 118 3.49 2.12 -0.48
N CYS A 119 2.51 1.36 -0.96
CA CYS A 119 2.02 1.46 -2.33
C CYS A 119 0.50 1.41 -2.35
N GLY A 120 -0.10 2.02 -3.36
CA GLY A 120 -1.54 1.98 -3.53
C GLY A 120 -2.01 2.67 -4.79
N LEU A 121 -3.33 2.73 -4.92
CA LEU A 121 -4.03 3.46 -5.96
C LEU A 121 -4.52 4.80 -5.44
N TYR A 122 -4.94 5.68 -6.34
CA TYR A 122 -5.67 6.90 -6.01
C TYR A 122 -7.00 6.93 -6.75
N PHE A 123 -8.08 7.17 -5.99
CA PHE A 123 -9.44 7.39 -6.49
C PHE A 123 -9.92 8.77 -6.09
N SER A 124 -10.47 9.51 -7.05
CA SER A 124 -10.89 10.91 -6.85
C SER A 124 -12.40 11.11 -6.68
N HIS A 125 -13.19 10.04 -6.78
CA HIS A 125 -14.66 10.15 -6.72
C HIS A 125 -15.09 10.63 -5.32
N PRO A 126 -16.00 11.63 -5.20
CA PRO A 126 -16.35 12.18 -3.89
C PRO A 126 -16.99 11.16 -2.94
N ASP A 127 -17.73 10.19 -3.48
CA ASP A 127 -18.35 9.13 -2.67
C ASP A 127 -17.45 7.90 -2.44
N SER A 128 -16.19 7.91 -2.91
CA SER A 128 -15.29 6.79 -2.65
C SER A 128 -14.95 6.73 -1.17
N HIS A 129 -15.07 5.55 -0.57
CA HIS A 129 -14.77 5.30 0.84
C HIS A 129 -14.20 3.89 1.00
N TYR A 130 -13.49 3.66 2.11
CA TYR A 130 -13.02 2.32 2.44
C TYR A 130 -14.20 1.46 2.91
N PHE A 131 -14.35 0.29 2.30
CA PHE A 131 -15.26 -0.76 2.75
C PHE A 131 -14.50 -2.08 2.80
N ALA A 132 -14.90 -2.98 3.69
CA ALA A 132 -14.28 -4.29 3.78
C ALA A 132 -14.93 -5.24 2.77
N ILE A 133 -14.12 -5.93 1.99
CA ILE A 133 -14.51 -7.13 1.27
C ILE A 133 -14.36 -8.30 2.24
N SER A 134 -15.36 -9.16 2.32
CA SER A 134 -15.32 -10.39 3.12
C SER A 134 -16.19 -11.46 2.48
N GLU A 135 -15.99 -12.72 2.88
CA GLU A 135 -16.83 -13.86 2.50
C GLU A 135 -16.96 -14.06 0.98
N LEU A 136 -15.84 -13.96 0.26
CA LEU A 136 -15.78 -14.18 -1.19
C LEU A 136 -16.26 -15.59 -1.53
N GLN A 137 -17.32 -15.67 -2.34
CA GLN A 137 -17.93 -16.93 -2.75
C GLN A 137 -17.20 -17.53 -3.95
N LYS A 138 -17.35 -18.85 -4.12
CA LYS A 138 -16.59 -19.63 -5.10
C LYS A 138 -16.77 -19.14 -6.53
N ASP A 139 -17.98 -18.74 -6.91
CA ASP A 139 -18.27 -18.19 -8.24
C ASP A 139 -17.46 -16.91 -8.52
N GLN A 140 -17.33 -16.02 -7.54
CA GLN A 140 -16.51 -14.81 -7.64
C GLN A 140 -15.02 -15.15 -7.75
N ILE A 141 -14.52 -16.14 -7.01
CA ILE A 141 -13.12 -16.57 -7.10
C ILE A 141 -12.82 -17.20 -8.46
N GLU A 142 -13.73 -18.04 -8.99
CA GLU A 142 -13.59 -18.63 -10.33
C GLU A 142 -13.56 -17.56 -11.43
N ASP A 143 -14.41 -16.54 -11.33
CA ASP A 143 -14.39 -15.40 -12.25
C ASP A 143 -13.12 -14.55 -12.10
N TYR A 144 -12.65 -14.33 -10.87
CA TYR A 144 -11.41 -13.61 -10.60
C TYR A 144 -10.18 -14.32 -11.15
N ALA A 145 -10.05 -15.63 -10.91
CA ALA A 145 -8.98 -16.46 -11.44
C ALA A 145 -8.90 -16.38 -12.96
N ARG A 146 -10.07 -16.42 -13.63
CA ARG A 146 -10.17 -16.28 -15.09
C ARG A 146 -9.69 -14.91 -15.58
N ARG A 147 -10.11 -13.83 -14.93
CA ARG A 147 -9.69 -12.45 -15.29
C ARG A 147 -8.19 -12.24 -15.11
N LYS A 148 -7.59 -12.86 -14.08
CA LYS A 148 -6.15 -12.79 -13.83
C LYS A 148 -5.32 -13.77 -14.66
N GLY A 149 -5.96 -14.75 -15.30
CA GLY A 149 -5.26 -15.81 -16.01
C GLY A 149 -4.49 -16.76 -15.08
N ILE A 150 -4.93 -16.91 -13.83
CA ILE A 150 -4.34 -17.81 -12.82
C ILE A 150 -5.26 -19.01 -12.57
N SER A 151 -4.74 -20.03 -11.91
CA SER A 151 -5.57 -21.18 -11.50
C SER A 151 -6.50 -20.81 -10.34
N LEU A 152 -7.63 -21.53 -10.21
CA LEU A 152 -8.53 -21.40 -9.06
C LEU A 152 -7.78 -21.61 -7.75
N GLN A 153 -6.94 -22.64 -7.67
CA GLN A 153 -6.13 -22.96 -6.49
C GLN A 153 -5.17 -21.82 -6.12
N GLU A 154 -4.61 -21.12 -7.10
CA GLU A 154 -3.74 -19.97 -6.85
C GLU A 154 -4.53 -18.77 -6.34
N ALA A 155 -5.71 -18.50 -6.91
CA ALA A 155 -6.60 -17.45 -6.39
C ALA A 155 -7.04 -17.74 -4.95
N GLU A 156 -7.43 -18.98 -4.65
CA GLU A 156 -7.79 -19.44 -3.30
C GLU A 156 -6.61 -19.31 -2.31
N LYS A 157 -5.38 -19.56 -2.76
CA LYS A 157 -4.18 -19.37 -1.93
C LYS A 157 -4.01 -17.91 -1.53
N TRP A 158 -4.10 -16.98 -2.47
CA TRP A 158 -3.88 -15.55 -2.21
C TRP A 158 -5.04 -14.88 -1.48
N LEU A 159 -6.27 -15.30 -1.77
CA LEU A 159 -7.49 -14.77 -1.15
C LEU A 159 -7.97 -15.59 0.04
N GLY A 160 -7.20 -16.59 0.50
CA GLY A 160 -7.57 -17.53 1.55
C GLY A 160 -8.23 -16.92 2.80
N PRO A 161 -7.66 -15.84 3.39
CA PRO A 161 -8.27 -15.17 4.56
C PRO A 161 -9.65 -14.55 4.30
N TRP A 162 -10.05 -14.41 3.04
CA TRP A 162 -11.23 -13.69 2.58
C TRP A 162 -12.30 -14.61 2.00
N LEU A 163 -12.04 -15.92 1.89
CA LEU A 163 -12.97 -16.91 1.35
C LEU A 163 -14.17 -17.11 2.28
N GLY A 164 -15.37 -17.16 1.70
CA GLY A 164 -16.62 -17.45 2.40
C GLY A 164 -17.10 -18.90 2.28
N TYR A 165 -16.20 -19.81 1.88
CA TYR A 165 -16.49 -21.23 1.67
C TYR A 165 -15.30 -22.11 2.10
N ALA A 166 -15.56 -23.41 2.23
CA ALA A 166 -14.59 -24.43 2.63
C ALA A 166 -14.03 -25.21 1.43
#